data_AF-A0A251TC71-F1
#
_entry.id   AF-A0A251TC71-F1
#
_cell.length_a   1.000
_cell.length_b   1.000
_cell.length_c   1.000
_cell.angle_alpha   90.00
_cell.angle_beta   90.00
_cell.angle_gamma   90.00
#
_symmetry.space_group_name_H-M   'P 1'
#
loop_
_entity.id
_entity.type
_entity.pdbx_description
1 polymer ?
#
loop_
_entity_poly.entity_id
_entity_poly.type
_entity_poly.pdbx_seq_one_letter_code
_entity_poly.pdbx_strand_id
1 'polypeptide(L)'
;MDQPLKPPGPEVTKPTNTGPVTTSKGSSRFSSSGASSGGAGGYNPNVIGAKDTVGDIYYKTYTEEERGDAPHQAPWSLKQKDTFIEFSPAREWFLNSFTPAEVHRQRAKPHEMLYRTYILGEANARAANHQIVREWRTMVRERADWEAYRERMLKRIAEFEKSKTAFGEERAKFEADKKAEEWGREGLQKKLHNVEEQLAKEKAEFKRICAQDNDRAYALRQKIVDLEAKVADLTSKVEEAQGERAAKQQMEVS
;
A
#
# COMPACT_ATOMS: atom_id res chain seq x y z
N MET A 1 -2.20 -16.58 10.49
CA MET A 1 -1.90 -15.97 9.18
C MET A 1 -2.15 -17.05 8.15
N ASP A 2 -3.40 -17.12 7.71
CA ASP A 2 -3.95 -18.18 6.87
C ASP A 2 -3.48 -18.06 5.43
N GLN A 3 -3.13 -19.20 4.84
CA GLN A 3 -2.84 -19.36 3.41
C GLN A 3 -4.14 -19.28 2.58
N PRO A 4 -4.12 -18.73 1.35
CA PRO A 4 -5.33 -18.67 0.54
C PRO A 4 -5.61 -20.01 -0.14
N LEU A 5 -6.82 -20.50 0.07
CA LEU A 5 -7.41 -21.69 -0.54
C LEU A 5 -7.66 -21.48 -2.05
N LYS A 6 -7.29 -22.50 -2.82
CA LYS A 6 -7.49 -22.64 -4.27
C LYS A 6 -9.00 -22.79 -4.58
N PRO A 7 -9.56 -22.12 -5.60
CA PRO A 7 -10.99 -22.21 -5.89
C PRO A 7 -11.37 -23.57 -6.53
N PRO A 8 -12.57 -24.10 -6.24
CA PRO A 8 -13.02 -25.40 -6.71
C PRO A 8 -13.40 -25.36 -8.20
N GLY A 9 -12.99 -26.40 -8.94
CA GLY A 9 -13.43 -26.63 -10.31
C GLY A 9 -14.89 -27.12 -10.37
N PRO A 10 -15.58 -26.95 -11.51
CA PRO A 10 -16.99 -27.29 -11.62
C PRO A 10 -17.21 -28.81 -11.63
N GLU A 11 -18.19 -29.22 -10.84
CA GLU A 11 -18.64 -30.57 -10.56
C GLU A 11 -19.33 -31.19 -11.79
N VAL A 12 -18.90 -32.39 -12.19
CA VAL A 12 -19.51 -33.18 -13.26
C VAL A 12 -20.71 -33.93 -12.70
N THR A 13 -21.92 -33.45 -12.98
CA THR A 13 -23.15 -34.20 -12.73
C THR A 13 -23.53 -35.02 -13.97
N LYS A 14 -23.62 -36.35 -13.79
CA LYS A 14 -24.15 -37.32 -14.75
C LYS A 14 -25.62 -36.99 -15.09
N PRO A 15 -26.10 -37.29 -16.31
CA PRO A 15 -27.47 -37.01 -16.71
C PRO A 15 -28.46 -37.92 -15.97
N THR A 16 -29.47 -37.29 -15.36
CA THR A 16 -30.64 -37.98 -14.82
C THR A 16 -31.51 -38.53 -15.96
N ASN A 17 -31.93 -39.78 -15.80
CA ASN A 17 -32.84 -40.53 -16.66
C ASN A 17 -34.02 -39.71 -17.20
N THR A 18 -34.24 -39.84 -18.50
CA THR A 18 -35.42 -39.41 -19.25
C THR A 18 -36.69 -40.10 -18.75
N GLY A 19 -37.60 -39.32 -18.15
CA GLY A 19 -39.03 -39.64 -18.13
C GLY A 19 -39.70 -39.21 -19.44
N PRO A 20 -40.88 -39.76 -19.78
CA PRO A 20 -41.50 -39.55 -21.09
C PRO A 20 -42.03 -38.12 -21.22
N VAL A 21 -41.57 -37.39 -22.24
CA VAL A 21 -42.11 -36.08 -22.59
C VAL A 21 -43.49 -36.29 -23.23
N THR A 22 -44.54 -35.91 -22.50
CA THR A 22 -45.89 -35.76 -23.02
C THR A 22 -45.93 -34.62 -24.03
N THR A 23 -46.01 -34.96 -25.31
CA THR A 23 -46.29 -33.99 -26.38
C THR A 23 -47.76 -33.56 -26.29
N SER A 24 -48.01 -32.33 -25.85
CA SER A 24 -49.32 -31.70 -26.04
C SER A 24 -49.49 -31.36 -27.52
N LYS A 25 -50.50 -31.99 -28.13
CA LYS A 25 -50.97 -31.77 -29.50
C LYS A 25 -51.13 -30.28 -29.83
N GLY A 26 -50.28 -29.77 -30.73
CA GLY A 26 -50.58 -28.68 -31.65
C GLY A 26 -50.81 -29.27 -33.03
N SER A 27 -52.04 -29.13 -33.52
CA SER A 27 -52.56 -29.75 -34.73
C SER A 27 -52.01 -29.10 -36.00
N SER A 28 -51.30 -29.84 -36.84
CA SER A 28 -51.52 -29.80 -38.29
C SER A 28 -50.98 -31.07 -38.95
N ARG A 29 -51.93 -31.88 -39.44
CA ARG A 29 -51.66 -32.95 -40.39
C ARG A 29 -51.39 -32.26 -41.73
N PHE A 30 -50.16 -32.27 -42.20
CA PHE A 30 -49.93 -32.15 -43.64
C PHE A 30 -49.80 -33.55 -44.21
N SER A 31 -50.94 -34.07 -44.67
CA SER A 31 -51.02 -35.28 -45.46
C SER A 31 -50.19 -35.13 -46.72
N SER A 32 -49.25 -36.04 -46.91
CA SER A 32 -48.58 -36.27 -48.19
C SER A 32 -49.60 -36.74 -49.23
N SER A 33 -49.94 -35.89 -50.20
CA SER A 33 -50.59 -36.33 -51.43
C SER A 33 -50.34 -35.34 -52.56
N GLY A 34 -49.88 -35.87 -53.70
CA GLY A 34 -49.89 -35.16 -54.98
C GLY A 34 -48.53 -35.05 -55.63
N ALA A 35 -48.13 -36.09 -56.38
CA ALA A 35 -47.25 -35.89 -57.52
C ALA A 35 -47.96 -34.91 -58.47
N SER A 36 -47.39 -33.73 -58.70
CA SER A 36 -47.82 -32.83 -59.76
C SER A 36 -46.64 -32.54 -60.67
N SER A 37 -46.79 -33.03 -61.89
CA SER A 37 -45.92 -32.87 -63.05
C SER A 37 -45.84 -31.41 -63.52
N GLY A 38 -44.63 -31.00 -63.89
CA GLY A 38 -44.26 -29.93 -64.83
C GLY A 38 -45.25 -28.80 -65.12
N GLY A 39 -44.87 -27.58 -64.74
CA GLY A 39 -45.44 -26.34 -65.27
C GLY A 39 -44.52 -25.15 -64.97
N ALA A 40 -44.07 -24.47 -66.01
CA ALA A 40 -43.32 -23.22 -65.93
C ALA A 40 -44.21 -22.11 -65.32
N GLY A 41 -44.12 -21.92 -64.01
CA GLY A 41 -44.72 -20.81 -63.28
C GLY A 41 -43.63 -20.04 -62.54
N GLY A 42 -43.60 -18.72 -62.71
CA GLY A 42 -42.59 -17.85 -62.12
C GLY A 42 -42.40 -18.09 -60.62
N TYR A 43 -41.15 -18.18 -60.19
CA TYR A 43 -40.79 -18.37 -58.79
C TYR A 43 -41.34 -17.22 -57.94
N ASN A 44 -42.37 -17.50 -57.14
CA ASN A 44 -42.86 -16.56 -56.14
C ASN A 44 -42.07 -16.80 -54.84
N PRO A 45 -41.23 -15.84 -54.39
CA PRO A 45 -40.37 -16.04 -53.23
C PRO A 45 -41.16 -16.18 -51.91
N ASN A 46 -42.45 -15.86 -51.89
CA ASN A 46 -43.28 -15.91 -50.69
C ASN A 46 -44.08 -17.21 -50.55
N VAL A 47 -43.99 -18.14 -51.51
CA VAL A 47 -44.72 -19.42 -51.46
C VAL A 47 -43.77 -20.53 -51.02
N ILE A 48 -44.23 -21.34 -50.07
CA ILE A 48 -43.47 -22.50 -49.58
C ILE A 48 -43.53 -23.62 -50.62
N GLY A 49 -42.39 -23.98 -51.19
CA GLY A 49 -42.23 -25.02 -52.19
C GLY A 49 -41.68 -26.32 -51.63
N ALA A 50 -41.91 -27.43 -52.33
CA ALA A 50 -41.43 -28.77 -51.92
C ALA A 50 -39.89 -28.93 -51.87
N LYS A 51 -39.13 -27.95 -52.37
CA LYS A 51 -37.67 -27.93 -52.35
C LYS A 51 -37.10 -26.92 -51.35
N ASP A 52 -37.95 -26.25 -50.58
CA ASP A 52 -37.53 -25.23 -49.63
C ASP A 52 -36.80 -25.87 -48.45
N THR A 53 -35.66 -25.28 -48.10
CA THR A 53 -34.90 -25.66 -46.89
C THR A 53 -35.57 -25.12 -45.64
N VAL A 54 -35.16 -25.63 -44.47
CA VAL A 54 -35.66 -25.14 -43.17
C VAL A 54 -35.43 -23.63 -43.01
N GLY A 55 -34.31 -23.10 -43.54
CA GLY A 55 -34.05 -21.66 -43.57
C GLY A 55 -34.99 -20.90 -44.52
N ASP A 56 -35.31 -21.46 -45.68
CA ASP A 56 -36.25 -20.85 -46.64
C ASP A 56 -37.65 -20.76 -46.04
N ILE A 57 -38.12 -21.83 -45.41
CA ILE A 57 -39.42 -21.86 -44.73
C ILE A 57 -39.42 -20.80 -43.62
N TYR A 58 -38.38 -20.78 -42.78
CA TYR A 58 -38.24 -19.83 -41.69
C TYR A 58 -38.32 -18.38 -42.18
N TYR A 59 -37.53 -17.95 -43.17
CA TYR A 59 -37.56 -16.56 -43.64
C TYR A 59 -38.84 -16.19 -44.40
N LYS A 60 -39.54 -17.15 -45.00
CA LYS A 60 -40.83 -16.91 -45.68
C LYS A 60 -42.00 -16.79 -44.71
N THR A 61 -41.94 -17.46 -43.56
CA THR A 61 -43.00 -17.45 -42.53
C THR A 61 -42.69 -16.53 -41.35
N TYR A 62 -41.47 -16.00 -41.26
CA TYR A 62 -41.09 -15.16 -40.14
C TYR A 62 -41.55 -13.72 -40.34
N THR A 63 -42.50 -13.30 -39.50
CA THR A 63 -42.87 -11.89 -39.33
C THR A 63 -42.73 -11.51 -37.86
N GLU A 64 -42.22 -10.30 -37.58
CA GLU A 64 -42.09 -9.84 -36.19
C GLU A 64 -43.44 -9.68 -35.49
N GLU A 65 -44.50 -9.40 -36.27
CA GLU A 65 -45.88 -9.24 -35.81
C GLU A 65 -46.49 -10.56 -35.32
N GLU A 66 -46.26 -11.68 -36.01
CA GLU A 66 -46.76 -13.01 -35.58
C GLU A 66 -45.96 -13.59 -34.40
N ARG A 67 -44.70 -13.16 -34.21
CA ARG A 67 -43.88 -13.57 -33.06
C ARG A 67 -44.37 -12.96 -31.75
N GLY A 68 -44.81 -11.70 -31.78
CA GLY A 68 -45.13 -10.94 -30.56
C GLY A 68 -43.98 -10.98 -29.54
N ASP A 69 -44.31 -11.21 -28.26
CA ASP A 69 -43.35 -11.31 -27.14
C ASP A 69 -42.67 -12.68 -27.01
N ALA A 70 -42.92 -13.62 -27.93
CA ALA A 70 -42.32 -14.95 -27.86
C ALA A 70 -40.79 -14.88 -28.10
N PRO A 71 -39.97 -15.60 -27.31
CA PRO A 71 -38.54 -15.69 -27.55
C PRO A 71 -38.25 -16.20 -28.96
N HIS A 72 -37.38 -15.49 -29.68
CA HIS A 72 -36.99 -15.83 -31.03
C HIS A 72 -36.38 -17.24 -31.10
N GLN A 73 -37.04 -18.15 -31.81
CA GLN A 73 -36.53 -19.49 -32.10
C GLN A 73 -35.89 -19.50 -33.48
N ALA A 74 -34.56 -19.44 -33.49
CA ALA A 74 -33.82 -19.56 -34.74
C ALA A 74 -33.87 -21.00 -35.26
N PRO A 75 -33.88 -21.21 -36.59
CA PRO A 75 -33.86 -22.55 -37.20
C PRO A 75 -32.49 -23.23 -37.11
N TRP A 76 -31.46 -22.53 -36.62
CA TRP A 76 -30.13 -23.09 -36.38
C TRP A 76 -29.93 -23.49 -34.92
N SER A 77 -29.15 -24.54 -34.70
CA SER A 77 -28.91 -25.14 -33.39
C SER A 77 -27.91 -24.39 -32.49
N LEU A 78 -27.31 -23.30 -33.01
CA LEU A 78 -26.23 -22.54 -32.35
C LEU A 78 -26.73 -21.77 -31.13
N LYS A 79 -26.12 -22.03 -29.96
CA LYS A 79 -26.40 -21.38 -28.69
C LYS A 79 -25.29 -20.39 -28.32
N GLN A 80 -25.63 -19.45 -27.43
CA GLN A 80 -24.64 -18.56 -26.84
C GLN A 80 -23.58 -19.39 -26.09
N LYS A 81 -22.30 -19.21 -26.45
CA LYS A 81 -21.10 -19.95 -25.99
C LYS A 81 -20.70 -21.19 -26.80
N ASP A 82 -21.43 -21.55 -27.85
CA ASP A 82 -20.94 -22.56 -28.80
C ASP A 82 -19.69 -22.04 -29.52
N THR A 83 -18.71 -22.92 -29.72
CA THR A 83 -17.46 -22.60 -30.42
C THR A 83 -17.50 -23.16 -31.83
N PHE A 84 -16.98 -22.42 -32.82
CA PHE A 84 -16.85 -22.84 -34.22
C PHE A 84 -15.85 -23.99 -34.45
N ILE A 85 -15.51 -24.75 -33.41
CA ILE A 85 -14.58 -25.87 -33.45
C ILE A 85 -15.28 -27.12 -33.98
N GLU A 86 -16.59 -27.27 -33.71
CA GLU A 86 -17.36 -28.41 -34.22
C GLU A 86 -17.87 -28.17 -35.64
N PHE A 87 -17.60 -29.12 -36.55
CA PHE A 87 -17.93 -29.00 -37.96
C PHE A 87 -19.44 -28.94 -38.23
N SER A 88 -20.27 -29.66 -37.45
CA SER A 88 -21.72 -29.73 -37.72
C SER A 88 -22.44 -28.41 -37.41
N PRO A 89 -22.28 -27.81 -36.21
CA PRO A 89 -22.88 -26.51 -35.91
C PRO A 89 -22.28 -25.37 -36.74
N ALA A 90 -20.97 -25.41 -37.00
CA ALA A 90 -20.32 -24.45 -37.89
C ALA A 90 -20.86 -24.54 -39.32
N ARG A 91 -21.06 -25.75 -39.85
CA ARG A 91 -21.61 -25.98 -41.19
C ARG A 91 -23.06 -25.49 -41.30
N GLU A 92 -23.90 -25.72 -40.29
CA GLU A 92 -25.28 -25.19 -40.26
C GLU A 92 -25.29 -23.66 -40.26
N TRP A 93 -24.41 -23.03 -39.47
CA TRP A 93 -24.22 -21.59 -39.48
C TRP A 93 -23.74 -21.08 -40.84
N PHE A 94 -22.67 -21.65 -41.40
CA PHE A 94 -22.07 -21.21 -42.67
C PHE A 94 -22.98 -21.44 -43.89
N LEU A 95 -23.79 -22.51 -43.89
CA LEU A 95 -24.75 -22.78 -44.97
C LEU A 95 -25.96 -21.85 -44.92
N ASN A 96 -26.31 -21.32 -43.75
CA ASN A 96 -27.40 -20.34 -43.56
C ASN A 96 -26.89 -18.89 -43.40
N SER A 97 -25.58 -18.63 -43.53
CA SER A 97 -24.97 -17.31 -43.33
C SER A 97 -25.29 -16.30 -44.43
N PHE A 98 -25.65 -16.78 -45.62
CA PHE A 98 -25.97 -15.92 -46.76
C PHE A 98 -27.39 -16.20 -47.18
N THR A 99 -28.20 -15.14 -47.25
CA THR A 99 -29.54 -15.25 -47.81
C THR A 99 -29.45 -15.88 -49.20
N PRO A 100 -30.45 -16.67 -49.64
CA PRO A 100 -30.45 -17.21 -51.00
C PRO A 100 -30.22 -16.13 -52.06
N ALA A 101 -30.72 -14.91 -51.83
CA ALA A 101 -30.44 -13.75 -52.69
C ALA A 101 -28.94 -13.41 -52.79
N GLU A 102 -28.20 -13.43 -51.68
CA GLU A 102 -26.75 -13.22 -51.68
C GLU A 102 -26.02 -14.40 -52.33
N VAL A 103 -26.45 -15.64 -52.12
CA VAL A 103 -25.87 -16.81 -52.82
C VAL A 103 -26.07 -16.72 -54.33
N HIS A 104 -27.28 -16.35 -54.80
CA HIS A 104 -27.56 -16.16 -56.22
C HIS A 104 -26.77 -14.97 -56.79
N ARG A 105 -26.64 -13.87 -56.04
CA ARG A 105 -25.82 -12.72 -56.41
C ARG A 105 -24.35 -13.13 -56.58
N GLN A 106 -23.80 -13.92 -55.67
CA GLN A 106 -22.42 -14.42 -55.76
C GLN A 106 -22.23 -15.37 -56.94
N ARG A 107 -23.20 -16.25 -57.22
CA ARG A 107 -23.21 -17.14 -58.41
C ARG A 107 -23.37 -16.39 -59.72
N ALA A 108 -24.05 -15.25 -59.72
CA ALA A 108 -24.23 -14.39 -60.90
C ALA A 108 -23.01 -13.50 -61.19
N LYS A 109 -21.99 -13.47 -60.30
CA LYS A 109 -20.77 -12.70 -60.57
C LYS A 109 -19.95 -13.36 -61.67
N PRO A 110 -19.38 -12.57 -62.60
CA PRO A 110 -18.43 -13.11 -63.56
C PRO A 110 -17.19 -13.64 -62.83
N HIS A 111 -16.58 -14.69 -63.37
CA HIS A 111 -15.41 -15.36 -62.79
C HIS A 111 -14.27 -14.38 -62.46
N GLU A 112 -14.07 -13.38 -63.31
CA GLU A 112 -13.08 -12.29 -63.10
C GLU A 112 -13.35 -11.49 -61.81
N MET A 113 -14.61 -11.21 -61.48
CA MET A 113 -14.95 -10.50 -60.24
C MET A 113 -14.74 -11.37 -59.00
N LEU A 114 -15.00 -12.67 -59.10
CA LEU A 114 -14.72 -13.62 -58.01
C LEU A 114 -13.21 -13.70 -57.75
N TYR A 115 -12.40 -13.81 -58.81
CA TYR A 115 -10.94 -13.85 -58.72
C TYR A 115 -10.36 -12.55 -58.13
N ARG A 116 -10.84 -11.38 -58.57
CA ARG A 116 -10.45 -10.08 -57.97
C ARG A 116 -10.83 -9.97 -56.51
N THR A 117 -12.04 -10.40 -56.13
CA THR A 117 -12.50 -10.38 -54.74
C THR A 117 -11.61 -11.29 -53.88
N TYR A 118 -11.28 -12.48 -54.40
CA TYR A 118 -10.37 -13.41 -53.74
C TYR A 118 -8.99 -12.79 -53.53
N ILE A 119 -8.36 -12.23 -54.57
CA ILE A 119 -7.04 -11.58 -54.46
C ILE A 119 -7.07 -10.44 -53.45
N LEU A 120 -8.10 -9.58 -53.49
CA LEU A 120 -8.21 -8.45 -52.57
C LEU A 120 -8.41 -8.91 -51.12
N GLY A 121 -9.26 -9.91 -50.89
CA GLY A 121 -9.45 -10.50 -49.56
C GLY A 121 -8.17 -11.12 -49.02
N GLU A 122 -7.47 -11.88 -49.85
CA GLU A 122 -6.19 -12.51 -49.56
C GLU A 122 -5.07 -11.49 -49.28
N ALA A 123 -5.00 -10.41 -50.06
CA ALA A 123 -4.03 -9.33 -49.85
C ALA A 123 -4.31 -8.58 -48.55
N ASN A 124 -5.58 -8.25 -48.28
CA ASN A 124 -6.00 -7.56 -47.05
C ASN A 124 -5.77 -8.42 -45.81
N ALA A 125 -6.09 -9.72 -45.86
CA ALA A 125 -5.84 -10.65 -44.76
C ALA A 125 -4.34 -10.78 -44.46
N ARG A 126 -3.49 -10.91 -45.49
CA ARG A 126 -2.04 -10.91 -45.29
C ARG A 126 -1.52 -9.59 -44.72
N ALA A 127 -2.01 -8.45 -45.21
CA ALA A 127 -1.61 -7.14 -44.71
C ALA A 127 -1.98 -6.95 -43.23
N ALA A 128 -3.21 -7.32 -42.86
CA ALA A 128 -3.68 -7.29 -41.47
C ALA A 128 -2.84 -8.20 -40.57
N ASN A 129 -2.58 -9.44 -41.00
CA ASN A 129 -1.74 -10.38 -40.26
C ASN A 129 -0.32 -9.83 -40.05
N HIS A 130 0.28 -9.23 -41.09
CA HIS A 130 1.59 -8.59 -40.95
C HIS A 130 1.58 -7.43 -39.96
N GLN A 131 0.53 -6.62 -39.94
CA GLN A 131 0.39 -5.52 -38.99
C GLN A 131 0.28 -6.02 -37.55
N ILE A 132 -0.59 -7.02 -37.30
CA ILE A 132 -0.74 -7.65 -35.98
C ILE A 132 0.60 -8.19 -35.48
N VAL A 133 1.37 -8.89 -36.33
CA VAL A 133 2.68 -9.43 -35.94
C VAL A 133 3.69 -8.32 -35.61
N ARG A 134 3.68 -7.20 -36.35
CA ARG A 134 4.55 -6.06 -36.06
C ARG A 134 4.20 -5.43 -34.71
N GLU A 135 2.92 -5.15 -34.47
CA GLU A 135 2.44 -4.57 -33.22
C GLU A 135 2.75 -5.49 -32.04
N TRP A 136 2.50 -6.80 -32.18
CA TRP A 136 2.84 -7.78 -31.16
C TRP A 136 4.33 -7.78 -30.82
N ARG A 137 5.23 -7.73 -31.82
CA ARG A 137 6.68 -7.63 -31.59
C ARG A 137 7.08 -6.33 -30.88
N THR A 138 6.36 -5.24 -31.12
CA THR A 138 6.59 -3.96 -30.43
C THR A 138 6.11 -4.07 -28.98
N MET A 139 4.89 -4.56 -28.75
CA MET A 139 4.35 -4.77 -27.41
C MET A 139 5.21 -5.72 -26.56
N VAL A 140 5.78 -6.78 -27.15
CA VAL A 140 6.68 -7.70 -26.44
C VAL A 140 7.97 -7.00 -26.00
N ARG A 141 8.53 -6.11 -26.83
CA ARG A 141 9.72 -5.32 -26.48
C ARG A 141 9.39 -4.31 -25.37
N GLU A 142 8.32 -3.55 -25.53
CA GLU A 142 7.86 -2.59 -24.53
C GLU A 142 7.55 -3.27 -23.19
N ARG A 143 6.97 -4.48 -23.21
CA ARG A 143 6.72 -5.27 -22.01
C ARG A 143 8.02 -5.60 -21.26
N ALA A 144 9.08 -5.99 -21.98
CA ALA A 144 10.37 -6.26 -21.37
C ALA A 144 10.97 -4.99 -20.73
N ASP A 145 10.88 -3.84 -21.40
CA ASP A 145 11.34 -2.56 -20.86
C ASP A 145 10.54 -2.14 -19.62
N TRP A 146 9.22 -2.34 -19.63
CA TRP A 146 8.34 -2.09 -18.49
C TRP A 146 8.64 -3.01 -17.31
N GLU A 147 8.90 -4.30 -17.55
CA GLU A 147 9.31 -5.24 -16.52
C GLU A 147 10.66 -4.85 -15.90
N ALA A 148 11.64 -4.50 -16.72
CA ALA A 148 12.94 -4.02 -16.25
C ALA A 148 12.81 -2.70 -15.44
N TYR A 149 11.93 -1.78 -15.86
CA TYR A 149 11.63 -0.57 -15.11
C TYR A 149 10.97 -0.89 -13.76
N ARG A 150 9.98 -1.79 -13.75
CA ARG A 150 9.31 -2.25 -12.54
C ARG A 150 10.31 -2.87 -11.56
N GLU A 151 11.21 -3.73 -12.03
CA GLU A 151 12.25 -4.32 -11.18
C GLU A 151 13.17 -3.28 -10.56
N ARG A 152 13.62 -2.27 -11.34
CA ARG A 152 14.42 -1.16 -10.80
C ARG A 152 13.66 -0.37 -9.72
N MET A 153 12.37 -0.14 -9.92
CA MET A 153 11.55 0.55 -8.93
C MET A 153 11.36 -0.27 -7.66
N LEU A 154 11.11 -1.57 -7.78
CA LEU A 154 11.02 -2.47 -6.62
C LEU A 154 12.32 -2.53 -5.83
N LYS A 155 13.47 -2.55 -6.53
CA LYS A 155 14.79 -2.49 -5.88
C LYS A 155 14.98 -1.19 -5.09
N ARG A 156 14.63 -0.05 -5.67
CA ARG A 156 14.68 1.26 -4.98
C ARG A 156 13.76 1.31 -3.77
N ILE A 157 12.56 0.74 -3.86
CA ILE A 157 11.63 0.65 -2.73
C ILE A 157 12.24 -0.19 -1.60
N ALA A 158 12.84 -1.34 -1.92
CA ALA A 158 13.50 -2.19 -0.94
C ALA A 158 14.71 -1.49 -0.28
N GLU A 159 15.52 -0.77 -1.05
CA GLU A 159 16.64 0.03 -0.55
C GLU A 159 16.14 1.17 0.36
N PHE A 160 15.05 1.84 -0.02
CA PHE A 160 14.44 2.89 0.78
C PHE A 160 13.90 2.37 2.11
N GLU A 161 13.17 1.25 2.11
CA GLU A 161 12.69 0.64 3.35
C GLU A 161 13.85 0.22 4.27
N LYS A 162 14.93 -0.34 3.71
CA LYS A 162 16.16 -0.63 4.48
C LYS A 162 16.81 0.63 5.07
N SER A 163 16.86 1.73 4.32
CA SER A 163 17.38 3.00 4.82
C SER A 163 16.48 3.58 5.91
N LYS A 164 15.17 3.44 5.77
CA LYS A 164 14.18 3.92 6.74
C LYS A 164 14.27 3.16 8.05
N THR A 165 14.48 1.83 8.01
CA THR A 165 14.71 1.05 9.23
C THR A 165 16.01 1.44 9.91
N ALA A 166 17.11 1.57 9.15
CA ALA A 166 18.40 2.00 9.70
C ALA A 166 18.32 3.40 10.34
N PHE A 167 17.65 4.34 9.69
CA PHE A 167 17.41 5.68 10.23
C PHE A 167 16.58 5.63 11.52
N GLY A 168 15.57 4.76 11.59
CA GLY A 168 14.79 4.53 12.80
C GLY A 168 15.65 4.03 13.97
N GLU A 169 16.57 3.10 13.71
CA GLU A 169 17.51 2.59 14.70
C GLU A 169 18.51 3.65 15.17
N GLU A 170 19.09 4.43 14.24
CA GLU A 170 20.00 5.53 14.58
C GLU A 170 19.31 6.61 15.40
N ARG A 171 18.07 6.96 15.04
CA ARG A 171 17.26 7.90 15.82
C ARG A 171 16.98 7.38 17.22
N ALA A 172 16.68 6.09 17.37
CA ALA A 172 16.45 5.49 18.69
C ALA A 172 17.72 5.50 19.56
N LYS A 173 18.89 5.22 18.97
CA LYS A 173 20.19 5.32 19.66
C LYS A 173 20.48 6.76 20.07
N PHE A 174 20.30 7.73 19.18
CA PHE A 174 20.51 9.13 19.48
C PHE A 174 19.63 9.63 20.66
N GLU A 175 18.35 9.26 20.69
CA GLU A 175 17.47 9.62 21.80
C GLU A 175 17.86 8.92 23.12
N ALA A 176 18.40 7.70 23.05
CA ALA A 176 18.91 7.00 24.23
C ALA A 176 20.18 7.66 24.78
N ASP A 177 21.13 8.00 23.91
CA ASP A 177 22.36 8.69 24.26
C ASP A 177 22.07 10.08 24.84
N LYS A 178 21.15 10.83 24.22
CA LYS A 178 20.69 12.12 24.72
C LYS A 178 20.13 12.01 26.14
N LYS A 179 19.26 11.04 26.41
CA LYS A 179 18.72 10.80 27.77
C LYS A 179 19.82 10.42 28.76
N ALA A 180 20.78 9.61 28.34
CA ALA A 180 21.92 9.23 29.17
C ALA A 180 22.80 10.44 29.52
N GLU A 181 23.07 11.33 28.55
CA GLU A 181 23.78 12.59 28.77
C GLU A 181 23.02 13.52 29.71
N GLU A 182 21.70 13.67 29.52
CA GLU A 182 20.84 14.46 30.39
C GLU A 182 20.87 13.94 31.84
N TRP A 183 20.74 12.63 32.05
CA TRP A 183 20.89 12.01 33.36
C TRP A 183 22.29 12.20 33.96
N GLY A 184 23.34 12.10 33.14
CA GLY A 184 24.71 12.38 33.57
C GLY A 184 24.88 13.83 34.04
N ARG A 185 24.33 14.79 33.29
CA ARG A 185 24.35 16.21 33.62
C ARG A 185 23.59 16.51 34.90
N GLU A 186 22.38 15.96 35.06
CA GLU A 186 21.61 16.08 36.30
C GLU A 186 22.35 15.52 37.51
N GLY A 187 23.02 14.37 37.33
CA GLY A 187 23.85 13.76 38.37
C GLY A 187 25.01 14.67 38.80
N LEU A 188 25.71 15.29 37.85
CA LEU A 188 26.78 16.26 38.13
C LEU A 188 26.24 17.53 38.79
N GLN A 189 25.09 18.04 38.35
CA GLN A 189 24.47 19.22 38.93
C GLN A 189 24.09 18.99 40.40
N LYS A 190 23.55 17.80 40.74
CA LYS A 190 23.26 17.43 42.14
C LYS A 190 24.52 17.36 42.99
N LYS A 191 25.61 16.78 42.46
CA LYS A 191 26.91 16.72 43.17
C LYS A 191 27.47 18.13 43.42
N LEU A 192 27.41 18.99 42.41
CA LEU A 192 27.87 20.37 42.50
C LEU A 192 27.07 21.13 43.57
N HIS A 193 25.74 21.02 43.55
CA HIS A 193 24.88 21.64 44.56
C HIS A 193 25.20 21.17 45.99
N ASN A 194 25.43 19.87 46.18
CA ASN A 194 25.78 19.33 47.49
C ASN A 194 27.15 19.86 47.99
N VAL A 195 28.15 19.93 47.10
CA VAL A 195 29.46 20.51 47.43
C VAL A 195 29.34 22.00 47.76
N GLU A 196 28.53 22.75 47.02
CA GLU A 196 28.25 24.16 47.32
C GLU A 196 27.59 24.35 48.69
N GLU A 197 26.63 23.48 49.05
CA GLU A 197 25.98 23.52 50.35
C GLU A 197 26.96 23.19 51.49
N GLN A 198 27.79 22.16 51.32
CA GLN A 198 28.86 21.82 52.27
C GLN A 198 29.84 22.99 52.43
N LEU A 199 30.30 23.56 51.32
CA LEU A 199 31.19 24.72 51.33
C LEU A 199 30.56 25.94 52.03
N ALA A 200 29.25 26.15 51.86
CA ALA A 200 28.54 27.21 52.56
C ALA A 200 28.49 26.97 54.08
N LYS A 201 28.26 25.72 54.52
CA LYS A 201 28.29 25.32 55.94
C LYS A 201 29.69 25.51 56.53
N GLU A 202 30.72 25.00 55.88
CA GLU A 202 32.12 25.15 56.31
C GLU A 202 32.53 26.63 56.40
N LYS A 203 32.15 27.46 55.42
CA LYS A 203 32.41 28.91 55.47
C LYS A 203 31.68 29.59 56.63
N ALA A 204 30.46 29.18 56.95
CA ALA A 204 29.71 29.72 58.08
C ALA A 204 30.34 29.30 59.41
N GLU A 205 30.74 28.04 59.54
CA GLU A 205 31.44 27.51 60.72
C GLU A 205 32.80 28.19 60.91
N PHE A 206 33.58 28.35 59.84
CA PHE A 206 34.86 29.05 59.88
C PHE A 206 34.69 30.49 60.37
N LYS A 207 33.73 31.24 59.82
CA LYS A 207 33.42 32.61 60.28
C LYS A 207 33.04 32.64 61.77
N ARG A 208 32.24 31.67 62.23
CA ARG A 208 31.86 31.55 63.63
C ARG A 208 33.07 31.30 64.53
N ILE A 209 33.98 30.40 64.13
CA ILE A 209 35.21 30.12 64.89
C ILE A 209 36.11 31.35 64.94
N CYS A 210 36.31 32.04 63.80
CA CYS A 210 37.08 33.29 63.77
C CYS A 210 36.51 34.36 64.70
N ALA A 211 35.18 34.51 64.74
CA ALA A 211 34.54 35.45 65.67
C ALA A 211 34.81 35.06 67.13
N GLN A 212 34.64 33.78 67.48
CA GLN A 212 34.90 33.29 68.84
C GLN A 212 36.37 33.49 69.27
N ASP A 213 37.32 33.21 68.38
CA ASP A 213 38.74 33.41 68.68
C ASP A 213 39.09 34.90 68.79
N ASN A 214 38.45 35.77 68.00
CA ASN A 214 38.61 37.21 68.15
C ASN A 214 38.10 37.68 69.51
N ASP A 215 36.91 37.24 69.94
CA ASP A 215 36.35 37.56 71.26
C ASP A 215 37.28 37.10 72.39
N ARG A 216 37.84 35.89 72.29
CA ARG A 216 38.83 35.38 73.25
C ARG A 216 40.10 36.22 73.27
N ALA A 217 40.60 36.62 72.10
CA ALA A 217 41.79 37.47 72.00
C ALA A 217 41.53 38.85 72.62
N TYR A 218 40.36 39.45 72.39
CA TYR A 218 39.96 40.69 73.06
C TYR A 218 39.88 40.53 74.58
N ALA A 219 39.27 39.45 75.07
CA ALA A 219 39.19 39.19 76.51
C ALA A 219 40.58 39.02 77.17
N LEU A 220 41.50 38.32 76.50
CA LEU A 220 42.88 38.19 76.97
C LEU A 220 43.63 39.52 76.95
N ARG A 221 43.47 40.33 75.89
CA ARG A 221 44.04 41.69 75.83
C ARG A 221 43.54 42.57 76.97
N GLN A 222 42.25 42.54 77.27
CA GLN A 222 41.68 43.28 78.40
C GLN A 222 42.31 42.83 79.72
N LYS A 223 42.45 41.51 79.91
CA LYS A 223 43.09 40.96 81.12
C LYS A 223 44.56 41.37 81.25
N ILE A 224 45.30 41.45 80.14
CA ILE A 224 46.67 41.97 80.12
C ILE A 224 46.69 43.43 80.57
N VAL A 225 45.83 44.28 79.99
CA VAL A 225 45.73 45.70 80.38
C VAL A 225 45.39 45.87 81.86
N ASP A 226 44.44 45.08 82.38
CA ASP A 226 44.07 45.12 83.80
C ASP A 226 45.23 44.69 84.72
N LEU A 227 46.02 43.70 84.29
CA LEU A 227 47.21 43.26 85.02
C LEU A 227 48.32 44.31 84.95
N GLU A 228 48.57 44.92 83.79
CA GLU A 228 49.52 46.02 83.61
C GLU A 228 49.18 47.20 84.52
N ALA A 229 47.89 47.58 84.61
CA ALA A 229 47.43 48.63 85.52
C ALA A 229 47.68 48.28 86.99
N LYS A 230 47.41 47.03 87.40
CA LYS A 230 47.71 46.55 88.76
C LYS A 230 49.21 46.54 89.06
N VAL A 231 50.03 46.13 88.10
CA VAL A 231 51.50 46.15 88.23
C VAL A 231 51.99 47.59 88.39
N ALA A 232 51.48 48.53 87.60
CA ALA A 232 51.81 49.95 87.72
C ALA A 232 51.42 50.53 89.09
N ASP A 233 50.20 50.26 89.57
CA ASP A 233 49.73 50.69 90.90
C ASP A 233 50.57 50.10 92.04
N LEU A 234 50.88 48.79 91.98
CA LEU A 234 51.77 48.14 92.95
C LEU A 234 53.19 48.71 92.91
N THR A 235 53.70 49.02 91.72
CA THR A 235 55.03 49.62 91.54
C THR A 235 55.07 51.01 92.18
N SER A 236 54.06 51.86 91.93
CA SER A 236 53.92 53.17 92.57
C SER A 236 53.91 53.07 94.10
N LYS A 237 53.13 52.13 94.66
CA LYS A 237 53.08 51.90 96.12
C LYS A 237 54.41 51.43 96.70
N VAL A 238 55.17 50.61 95.96
CA VAL A 238 56.51 50.19 96.39
C VAL A 238 57.48 51.36 96.38
N GLU A 239 57.44 52.21 95.36
CA GLU A 239 58.26 53.43 95.28
C GLU A 239 57.91 54.42 96.40
N GLU A 240 56.61 54.63 96.68
CA GLU A 240 56.15 55.45 97.82
C GLU A 240 56.65 54.87 99.16
N ALA A 241 56.50 53.57 99.39
CA ALA A 241 56.96 52.92 100.62
C ALA A 241 58.51 52.94 100.76
N GLN A 242 59.25 52.85 99.66
CA GLN A 242 60.70 53.00 99.65
C GLN A 242 61.12 54.46 99.91
N GLY A 243 60.41 55.44 99.31
CA GLY A 243 60.59 56.86 99.57
C GLY A 243 60.32 57.23 101.03
N GLU A 244 59.26 56.68 101.64
CA GLU A 244 58.98 56.85 103.06
C GLU A 244 60.05 56.21 103.97
N ARG A 245 60.57 55.04 103.60
CA ARG A 245 61.68 54.40 104.34
C ARG A 245 62.97 55.20 104.22
N ALA A 246 63.29 55.72 103.04
CA ALA A 246 64.45 56.58 102.82
C ALA A 246 64.31 57.93 103.56
N ALA A 247 63.11 58.53 103.59
CA ALA A 247 62.82 59.74 104.34
C ALA A 247 62.94 59.52 105.87
N LYS A 248 62.47 58.38 106.38
CA LYS A 248 62.65 58.00 107.80
C LYS A 248 64.12 57.78 108.17
N GLN A 249 64.90 57.16 107.28
CA GLN A 249 66.35 57.01 107.49
C GLN A 249 67.12 58.33 107.41
N GLN A 250 66.64 59.33 106.66
CA GLN A 250 67.22 60.67 106.65
C GLN A 250 66.81 61.51 107.87
N MET A 251 65.67 61.22 108.51
CA MET A 251 65.22 61.87 109.74
C MET A 251 65.89 61.34 111.01
N GLU A 252 66.41 60.11 111.02
CA GLU A 252 67.15 59.53 112.15
C GLU A 252 68.66 59.89 112.17
N VAL A 253 69.15 60.65 111.17
CA VAL A 253 70.56 61.04 111.02
C VAL A 253 70.77 62.57 111.13
N SER A 254 69.76 63.34 111.54
CA SER A 254 69.86 64.77 111.93
C SER A 254 69.52 64.96 113.39
#